data_AF-A0A933GUS2-F1
#
_entry.id   AF-A0A933GUS2-F1
#
_cell.length_a   1.000
_cell.length_b   1.000
_cell.length_c   1.000
_cell.angle_alpha   90.00
_cell.angle_beta   90.00
_cell.angle_gamma   90.00
#
_symmetry.space_group_name_H-M   'P 1'
#
loop_
_entity.id
_entity.type
_entity.pdbx_description
1 polymer ?
#
loop_
_entity_poly.entity_id
_entity_poly.type
_entity_poly.pdbx_seq_one_letter_code
_entity_poly.pdbx_strand_id
1 'polypeptide(L)'
;MTTGLASDRYQLGSYIDLADLLAIPPDGNRYSRDEAGRLILMSPDDARFHGFPLCILAPLLRGLLTRPYRVLHERSIAFSHIYNLRGKLLRESFLGPKTLAPDVACFGRKPGYVRTPRGGTDFAPDGVLLVVEILSRDTWRQDLGLGRADKVDKMRSYLESGVPEYWLLNPAVRHSSCTIPPRGGLFLARNAQGTGWEEIRSEKEIVRSRAIPGLAFDLAAYWRECEED
;
A
#
# COMPACT_ATOMS: atom_id res chain seq x y z
N MET A 1 5.29 -12.31 -30.36
CA MET A 1 5.22 -12.01 -28.92
C MET A 1 3.75 -11.95 -28.54
N THR A 2 3.22 -13.02 -27.98
CA THR A 2 1.81 -13.14 -27.56
C THR A 2 1.64 -12.47 -26.20
N THR A 3 0.96 -11.33 -26.20
CA THR A 3 0.48 -10.61 -25.02
C THR A 3 -0.50 -11.49 -24.24
N GLY A 4 -0.02 -12.17 -23.21
CA GLY A 4 -0.81 -13.08 -22.37
C GLY A 4 -1.71 -12.33 -21.40
N LEU A 5 -2.97 -12.17 -21.79
CA LEU A 5 -4.21 -12.01 -21.03
C LEU A 5 -4.17 -11.45 -19.59
N ALA A 6 -4.58 -10.19 -19.45
CA ALA A 6 -5.21 -9.69 -18.22
C ALA A 6 -6.66 -10.23 -18.12
N SER A 7 -6.82 -11.55 -17.96
CA SER A 7 -8.09 -12.29 -18.08
C SER A 7 -8.70 -12.30 -19.50
N ASP A 8 -9.42 -13.37 -19.87
CA ASP A 8 -10.12 -13.52 -21.17
C ASP A 8 -11.11 -12.39 -21.51
N ARG A 9 -11.36 -11.49 -20.55
CA ARG A 9 -12.35 -10.41 -20.64
C ARG A 9 -11.73 -9.02 -20.77
N TYR A 10 -10.48 -8.79 -20.38
CA TYR A 10 -9.85 -7.47 -20.44
C TYR A 10 -8.56 -7.52 -21.26
N GLN A 11 -8.49 -6.63 -22.23
CA GLN A 11 -7.29 -6.35 -23.02
C GLN A 11 -6.75 -4.97 -22.63
N LEU A 12 -5.45 -4.74 -22.82
CA LEU A 12 -4.90 -3.39 -22.70
C LEU A 12 -5.67 -2.44 -23.61
N GLY A 13 -6.04 -1.27 -23.09
CA GLY A 13 -6.88 -0.29 -23.77
C GLY A 13 -8.40 -0.55 -23.67
N SER A 14 -8.85 -1.68 -23.11
CA SER A 14 -10.28 -1.89 -22.84
C SER A 14 -10.70 -1.23 -21.53
N TYR A 15 -11.98 -0.82 -21.41
CA TYR A 15 -12.52 -0.32 -20.16
C TYR A 15 -12.49 -1.40 -19.07
N ILE A 16 -12.07 -1.02 -17.87
CA ILE A 16 -12.10 -1.90 -16.70
C ILE A 16 -12.69 -1.16 -15.50
N ASP A 17 -13.57 -1.83 -14.75
CA ASP A 17 -14.07 -1.30 -13.49
C ASP A 17 -12.98 -1.32 -12.42
N LEU A 18 -13.00 -0.37 -11.48
CA LEU A 18 -11.98 -0.29 -10.44
C LEU A 18 -11.94 -1.55 -9.57
N ALA A 19 -13.10 -2.15 -9.26
CA ALA A 19 -13.13 -3.38 -8.48
C ALA A 19 -12.40 -4.52 -9.21
N ASP A 20 -12.61 -4.66 -10.52
CA ASP A 20 -11.96 -5.69 -11.33
C ASP A 20 -10.47 -5.41 -11.52
N LEU A 21 -10.04 -4.15 -11.68
CA LEU A 21 -8.63 -3.78 -11.72
C LEU A 21 -7.86 -4.30 -10.48
N LEU A 22 -8.45 -4.13 -9.28
CA LEU A 22 -7.83 -4.54 -8.02
C LEU A 22 -7.88 -6.05 -7.76
N ALA A 23 -8.59 -6.79 -8.60
CA ALA A 23 -8.73 -8.24 -8.51
C ALA A 23 -8.04 -8.96 -9.69
N ILE A 24 -7.26 -8.24 -10.51
CA ILE A 24 -6.40 -8.85 -11.53
C ILE A 24 -5.42 -9.78 -10.80
N PRO A 25 -5.37 -11.09 -11.14
CA PRO A 25 -4.41 -12.00 -10.54
C PRO A 25 -2.96 -11.57 -10.81
N PRO A 26 -2.03 -11.82 -9.88
CA PRO A 26 -0.63 -11.48 -10.08
C PRO A 26 -0.05 -12.28 -11.26
N ASP A 27 0.41 -11.56 -12.28
CA ASP A 27 1.03 -12.11 -13.49
C ASP A 27 2.43 -11.52 -13.75
N GLY A 28 2.95 -10.76 -12.78
CA GLY A 28 4.23 -10.05 -12.87
C GLY A 28 4.12 -8.63 -13.42
N ASN A 29 2.94 -8.20 -13.86
CA ASN A 29 2.70 -6.85 -14.35
C ASN A 29 1.98 -5.98 -13.30
N ARG A 30 2.17 -4.67 -13.40
CA ARG A 30 1.41 -3.66 -12.65
C ARG A 30 0.46 -2.94 -13.58
N TYR A 31 -0.81 -2.85 -13.19
CA TYR A 31 -1.86 -2.28 -14.01
C TYR A 31 -2.47 -1.04 -13.37
N SER A 32 -2.96 -0.12 -14.21
CA SER A 32 -3.72 1.06 -13.78
C SER A 32 -4.85 1.36 -14.76
N ARG A 33 -5.56 2.46 -14.50
CA ARG A 33 -6.55 3.04 -15.41
C ARG A 33 -6.06 4.40 -15.91
N ASP A 34 -6.14 4.59 -17.23
CA ASP A 34 -5.97 5.90 -17.85
C ASP A 34 -7.13 6.85 -17.50
N GLU A 35 -7.11 8.05 -18.10
CA GLU A 35 -8.14 9.06 -17.83
C GLU A 35 -9.55 8.65 -18.27
N ALA A 36 -9.66 7.76 -19.25
CA ALA A 36 -10.91 7.21 -19.76
C ALA A 36 -11.36 5.94 -19.02
N GLY A 37 -10.61 5.50 -17.99
CA GLY A 37 -10.92 4.29 -17.24
C GLY A 37 -10.47 3.00 -17.95
N ARG A 38 -9.60 3.09 -18.95
CA ARG A 38 -9.11 1.95 -19.72
C ARG A 38 -7.89 1.34 -19.05
N LEU A 39 -7.80 0.01 -19.10
CA LEU A 39 -6.70 -0.77 -18.55
C LEU A 39 -5.40 -0.40 -19.27
N ILE A 40 -4.40 0.01 -18.50
CA ILE A 40 -3.05 0.30 -18.98
C ILE A 40 -2.01 -0.43 -18.14
N LEU A 41 -0.86 -0.70 -18.74
CA LEU A 41 0.32 -1.14 -18.02
C LEU A 41 0.96 0.08 -17.33
N MET A 42 1.35 -0.07 -16.07
CA MET A 42 2.12 0.94 -15.37
C MET A 42 3.58 0.86 -15.80
N SER A 43 4.21 2.02 -15.99
CA SER A 43 5.66 2.09 -16.02
C SER A 43 6.21 1.70 -14.64
N PRO A 44 7.41 1.10 -14.57
CA PRO A 44 8.10 0.92 -13.30
C PRO A 44 8.27 2.28 -12.59
N ASP A 45 8.20 2.27 -11.27
CA ASP A 45 8.50 3.47 -10.46
C ASP A 45 9.97 3.88 -10.64
N ASP A 46 10.28 5.18 -10.48
CA ASP A 46 11.68 5.65 -10.48
C ASP A 46 12.40 5.03 -9.28
N ALA A 47 13.37 4.17 -9.57
CA ALA A 47 14.12 3.43 -8.56
C ALA A 47 14.68 4.34 -7.47
N ARG A 48 15.16 5.55 -7.81
CA ARG A 48 15.75 6.51 -6.85
C ARG A 48 14.77 7.00 -5.81
N PHE A 49 13.50 7.13 -6.18
CA PHE A 49 12.51 7.73 -5.30
C PHE A 49 11.63 6.69 -4.61
N HIS A 50 11.52 5.47 -5.15
CA HIS A 50 10.67 4.44 -4.57
C HIS A 50 11.42 3.13 -4.34
N GLY A 51 12.05 2.58 -5.39
CA GLY A 51 12.72 1.29 -5.34
C GLY A 51 13.85 1.18 -4.30
N PHE A 52 14.80 2.13 -4.26
CA PHE A 52 15.89 2.14 -3.28
C PHE A 52 15.39 2.34 -1.85
N PRO A 53 14.55 3.36 -1.54
CA PRO A 53 13.92 3.47 -0.22
C PRO A 53 13.23 2.18 0.23
N LEU A 54 12.50 1.51 -0.65
CA LEU A 54 11.84 0.24 -0.35
C LEU A 54 12.84 -0.89 -0.07
N CYS A 55 13.90 -0.99 -0.88
CA CYS A 55 14.98 -1.96 -0.72
C CYS A 55 15.70 -1.83 0.62
N ILE A 56 15.74 -0.64 1.22
CA ILE A 56 16.31 -0.41 2.56
C ILE A 56 15.28 -0.65 3.66
N LEU A 57 14.04 -0.17 3.46
CA LEU A 57 12.99 -0.23 4.47
C LEU A 57 12.62 -1.68 4.86
N ALA A 58 12.45 -2.55 3.88
CA ALA A 58 11.99 -3.91 4.13
C ALA A 58 13.04 -4.77 4.90
N PRO A 59 14.35 -4.72 4.59
CA PRO A 59 15.39 -5.31 5.43
C PRO A 59 15.50 -4.66 6.81
N LEU A 60 15.45 -3.33 6.91
CA LEU A 60 15.50 -2.62 8.19
C LEU A 60 14.39 -3.09 9.13
N LEU A 61 13.14 -3.09 8.66
CA LEU A 61 12.00 -3.58 9.44
C LEU A 61 12.13 -5.07 9.78
N ARG A 62 12.70 -5.91 8.91
CA ARG A 62 12.98 -7.32 9.23
C ARG A 62 14.03 -7.49 10.32
N GLY A 63 15.03 -6.60 10.38
CA GLY A 63 16.03 -6.58 11.44
C GLY A 63 15.44 -6.15 12.79
N LEU A 64 14.55 -5.15 12.77
CA LEU A 64 13.87 -4.65 13.97
C LEU A 64 12.79 -5.61 14.49
N LEU A 65 12.10 -6.33 13.59
CA LEU A 65 10.97 -7.18 13.92
C LEU A 65 11.36 -8.66 13.89
N THR A 66 11.76 -9.18 15.05
CA THR A 66 12.04 -10.60 15.22
C THR A 66 10.76 -11.43 15.40
N ARG A 67 10.86 -12.77 15.49
CA ARG A 67 9.66 -13.62 15.64
C ARG A 67 8.83 -13.18 16.87
N PRO A 68 7.49 -13.16 16.77
CA PRO A 68 6.65 -13.84 15.77
C PRO A 68 6.39 -13.07 14.47
N TYR A 69 6.88 -11.84 14.34
CA TYR A 69 6.51 -10.93 13.25
C TYR A 69 6.92 -11.43 11.85
N ARG A 70 6.19 -10.99 10.82
CA ARG A 70 6.55 -11.18 9.41
C ARG A 70 6.44 -9.86 8.68
N VAL A 71 7.44 -9.54 7.88
CA VAL A 71 7.47 -8.34 7.04
C VAL A 71 7.43 -8.80 5.59
N LEU A 72 6.43 -8.35 4.83
CA LEU A 72 6.25 -8.62 3.42
C LEU A 72 6.42 -7.33 2.63
N HIS A 73 7.18 -7.34 1.54
CA HIS A 73 7.29 -6.22 0.60
C HIS A 73 6.41 -6.46 -0.63
N GLU A 74 5.73 -5.42 -1.12
CA GLU A 74 4.98 -5.41 -2.39
C GLU A 74 4.12 -6.66 -2.63
N ARG A 75 3.45 -7.15 -1.58
CA ARG A 75 2.56 -8.32 -1.68
C ARG A 75 1.11 -7.89 -1.61
N SER A 76 0.32 -8.40 -2.55
CA SER A 76 -1.13 -8.26 -2.54
C SER A 76 -1.75 -8.88 -1.28
N ILE A 77 -2.55 -8.08 -0.59
CA ILE A 77 -3.36 -8.49 0.57
C ILE A 77 -4.83 -8.29 0.19
N ALA A 78 -5.62 -9.36 0.34
CA ALA A 78 -7.04 -9.35 -0.01
C ALA A 78 -7.86 -8.64 1.08
N PHE A 79 -8.40 -7.47 0.76
CA PHE A 79 -9.24 -6.70 1.67
C PHE A 79 -10.70 -6.73 1.22
N SER A 80 -11.61 -6.99 2.15
CA SER A 80 -13.06 -6.97 1.88
C SER A 80 -13.60 -5.54 1.74
N HIS A 81 -12.98 -4.58 2.43
CA HIS A 81 -13.42 -3.19 2.54
C HIS A 81 -12.46 -2.25 1.80
N ILE A 82 -12.64 -2.14 0.48
CA ILE A 82 -11.89 -1.17 -0.34
C ILE A 82 -12.85 -0.10 -0.85
N TYR A 83 -12.50 1.15 -0.60
CA TYR A 83 -13.29 2.33 -0.96
C TYR A 83 -12.64 3.12 -2.08
N ASN A 84 -13.46 3.84 -2.84
CA ASN A 84 -12.95 4.91 -3.70
C ASN A 84 -12.90 6.25 -2.97
N LEU A 85 -12.29 7.26 -3.61
CA LEU A 85 -12.17 8.62 -3.09
C LEU A 85 -13.52 9.38 -2.95
N ARG A 86 -14.65 8.81 -3.38
CA ARG A 86 -16.00 9.30 -3.02
C ARG A 86 -16.50 8.74 -1.68
N GLY A 87 -15.74 7.87 -1.03
CA GLY A 87 -16.17 7.13 0.14
C GLY A 87 -17.17 6.02 -0.17
N LYS A 88 -17.29 5.58 -1.44
CA LYS A 88 -18.13 4.44 -1.81
C LYS A 88 -17.33 3.16 -1.71
N LEU A 89 -17.87 2.18 -0.98
CA LEU A 89 -17.36 0.81 -0.96
C LEU A 89 -17.43 0.23 -2.38
N LEU A 90 -16.30 -0.28 -2.86
CA LEU A 90 -16.23 -0.95 -4.16
C LEU A 90 -17.01 -2.27 -4.10
N ARG A 91 -17.82 -2.50 -5.13
CA ARG A 91 -18.55 -3.75 -5.32
C ARG A 91 -17.61 -4.96 -5.37
N GLU A 92 -18.20 -6.15 -5.30
CA GLU A 92 -17.47 -7.38 -5.59
C GLU A 92 -16.96 -7.38 -7.03
N SER A 93 -15.77 -7.95 -7.22
CA SER A 93 -15.20 -8.15 -8.55
C SER A 93 -15.57 -9.53 -9.07
N PHE A 94 -15.74 -9.63 -10.38
CA PHE A 94 -15.91 -10.92 -11.06
C PHE A 94 -14.60 -11.71 -11.17
N LEU A 95 -13.45 -11.04 -11.02
CA LEU A 95 -12.13 -11.66 -11.13
C LEU A 95 -11.67 -12.29 -9.81
N GLY A 96 -12.25 -11.87 -8.68
CA GLY A 96 -11.97 -12.46 -7.37
C GLY A 96 -11.93 -11.42 -6.24
N PRO A 97 -11.28 -11.76 -5.13
CA PRO A 97 -11.02 -10.83 -4.05
C PRO A 97 -10.24 -9.62 -4.56
N LYS A 98 -10.65 -8.43 -4.12
CA LYS A 98 -9.88 -7.22 -4.39
C LYS A 98 -8.68 -7.17 -3.46
N THR A 99 -7.56 -6.71 -3.96
CA THR A 99 -6.32 -6.62 -3.19
C THR A 99 -5.77 -5.20 -3.17
N LEU A 100 -5.05 -4.88 -2.09
CA LEU A 100 -4.13 -3.75 -2.05
C LEU A 100 -2.72 -4.32 -1.91
N ALA A 101 -1.76 -3.73 -2.61
CA ALA A 101 -0.36 -4.09 -2.53
C ALA A 101 0.38 -2.94 -1.83
N PRO A 102 0.46 -2.95 -0.49
CA PRO A 102 1.29 -1.99 0.21
C PRO A 102 2.77 -2.25 -0.11
N ASP A 103 3.57 -1.18 -0.05
CA ASP A 103 5.02 -1.29 -0.22
C ASP A 103 5.62 -2.20 0.85
N VAL A 104 5.21 -2.04 2.11
CA VAL A 104 5.53 -2.97 3.20
C VAL A 104 4.31 -3.25 4.08
N ALA A 105 4.11 -4.52 4.44
CA ALA A 105 3.15 -4.93 5.46
C ALA A 105 3.82 -5.78 6.54
N CYS A 106 3.56 -5.45 7.81
CA CYS A 106 4.03 -6.19 8.96
C CYS A 106 2.86 -6.95 9.62
N PHE A 107 3.05 -8.23 9.85
CA PHE A 107 2.07 -9.13 10.45
C PHE A 107 2.56 -9.60 11.83
N GLY A 108 1.63 -9.75 12.77
CA GLY A 108 1.87 -10.32 14.11
C GLY A 108 2.09 -11.83 14.11
N ARG A 109 1.80 -12.51 12.99
CA ARG A 109 1.88 -13.96 12.82
C ARG A 109 2.16 -14.30 11.36
N LYS A 110 2.36 -15.60 11.06
CA LYS A 110 2.37 -16.07 9.68
C LYS A 110 1.00 -15.78 9.04
N PRO A 111 0.92 -15.06 7.92
CA PRO A 111 -0.35 -14.76 7.27
C PRO A 111 -0.97 -16.02 6.66
N GLY A 112 -2.30 -16.04 6.61
CA GLY A 112 -3.07 -16.99 5.81
C GLY A 112 -3.08 -16.62 4.33
N TYR A 113 -3.81 -17.39 3.53
CA TYR A 113 -3.94 -17.17 2.09
C TYR A 113 -5.40 -17.20 1.67
N VAL A 114 -5.75 -16.37 0.69
CA VAL A 114 -7.03 -16.38 -0.01
C VAL A 114 -6.80 -16.91 -1.41
N ARG A 115 -7.54 -17.95 -1.81
CA ARG A 115 -7.47 -18.48 -3.18
C ARG A 115 -8.27 -17.60 -4.13
N THR A 116 -7.69 -17.25 -5.26
CA THR A 116 -8.41 -16.57 -6.33
C THR A 116 -9.16 -17.59 -7.19
N PRO A 117 -10.29 -17.22 -7.82
CA PRO A 117 -11.04 -18.11 -8.72
C PRO A 117 -10.20 -18.68 -9.88
N ARG A 118 -9.10 -18.03 -10.24
CA ARG A 118 -8.19 -18.42 -11.33
C ARG A 118 -6.93 -19.17 -10.85
N GLY A 119 -6.91 -19.64 -9.59
CA GLY A 119 -5.85 -20.51 -9.06
C GLY A 119 -4.64 -19.78 -8.48
N GLY A 120 -4.66 -18.45 -8.42
CA GLY A 120 -3.68 -17.65 -7.68
C GLY A 120 -3.95 -17.65 -6.17
N THR A 121 -3.00 -17.12 -5.40
CA THR A 121 -3.16 -16.94 -3.95
C THR A 121 -2.69 -15.56 -3.53
N ASP A 122 -3.55 -14.84 -2.81
CA ASP A 122 -3.22 -13.59 -2.15
C ASP A 122 -3.07 -13.81 -0.65
N PHE A 123 -2.45 -12.87 0.06
CA PHE A 123 -2.40 -12.93 1.52
C PHE A 123 -3.74 -12.54 2.13
N ALA A 124 -4.15 -13.27 3.17
CA ALA A 124 -5.27 -12.86 4.00
C ALA A 124 -4.86 -11.65 4.86
N PRO A 125 -5.79 -10.72 5.17
CA PRO A 125 -5.50 -9.53 5.98
C PRO A 125 -5.35 -9.86 7.48
N ASP A 126 -5.66 -11.10 7.86
CA ASP A 126 -5.61 -11.60 9.22
C ASP A 126 -4.23 -11.44 9.87
N GLY A 127 -4.17 -10.55 10.87
CA GLY A 127 -2.97 -10.30 11.66
C GLY A 127 -2.02 -9.26 11.07
N VAL A 128 -2.42 -8.50 10.05
CA VAL A 128 -1.75 -7.24 9.67
C VAL A 128 -1.76 -6.30 10.89
N LEU A 129 -0.60 -5.75 11.25
CA LEU A 129 -0.43 -4.79 12.34
C LEU A 129 -0.05 -3.41 11.82
N LEU A 130 0.76 -3.35 10.77
CA LEU A 130 1.25 -2.11 10.18
C LEU A 130 1.30 -2.25 8.66
N VAL A 131 0.83 -1.22 7.97
CA VAL A 131 1.06 -1.01 6.54
C VAL A 131 1.91 0.25 6.36
N VAL A 132 2.92 0.18 5.51
CA VAL A 132 3.75 1.31 5.11
C VAL A 132 3.65 1.52 3.60
N GLU A 133 3.45 2.77 3.19
CA GLU A 133 3.49 3.21 1.79
C GLU A 133 4.55 4.29 1.64
N ILE A 134 5.30 4.24 0.54
CA ILE A 134 6.30 5.22 0.13
C ILE A 134 5.67 6.03 -1.00
N LEU A 135 5.53 7.34 -0.78
CA LEU A 135 4.89 8.22 -1.75
C LEU A 135 5.69 8.26 -3.05
N SER A 136 5.07 7.82 -4.15
CA SER A 136 5.61 8.03 -5.50
C SER A 136 5.15 9.37 -6.07
N ARG A 137 5.91 9.94 -7.01
CA ARG A 137 5.54 11.19 -7.69
C ARG A 137 4.20 11.11 -8.42
N ASP A 138 3.84 9.91 -8.89
CA ASP A 138 2.69 9.71 -9.75
C ASP A 138 1.43 9.26 -8.98
N THR A 139 1.60 8.65 -7.80
CA THR A 139 0.48 8.08 -7.02
C THR A 139 0.23 8.74 -5.67
N TRP A 140 1.13 9.60 -5.16
CA TRP A 140 1.06 10.13 -3.79
C TRP A 140 -0.30 10.69 -3.38
N ARG A 141 -1.04 11.29 -4.33
CA ARG A 141 -2.38 11.82 -4.06
C ARG A 141 -3.31 10.70 -3.54
N GLN A 142 -3.32 9.55 -4.19
CA GLN A 142 -4.19 8.41 -3.84
C GLN A 142 -3.84 7.85 -2.45
N ASP A 143 -2.55 7.78 -2.13
CA ASP A 143 -2.05 7.31 -0.83
C ASP A 143 -2.46 8.26 0.33
N LEU A 144 -2.66 9.55 0.02
CA LEU A 144 -3.18 10.59 0.92
C LEU A 144 -4.71 10.77 0.89
N GLY A 145 -5.46 9.96 0.14
CA GLY A 145 -6.91 10.15 0.01
C GLY A 145 -7.30 11.36 -0.85
N LEU A 146 -6.42 11.80 -1.75
CA LEU A 146 -6.58 12.94 -2.65
C LEU A 146 -6.65 12.48 -4.12
N GLY A 147 -7.39 13.19 -4.96
CA GLY A 147 -7.38 12.94 -6.41
C GLY A 147 -8.77 12.70 -7.00
N ARG A 148 -8.82 11.95 -8.10
CA ARG A 148 -10.07 11.72 -8.84
C ARG A 148 -10.97 10.78 -8.05
N ALA A 149 -12.23 11.14 -8.01
CA ALA A 149 -13.25 10.52 -7.19
C ALA A 149 -13.39 8.98 -7.41
N ASP A 150 -13.00 8.49 -8.58
CA ASP A 150 -13.07 7.07 -8.94
C ASP A 150 -11.76 6.29 -8.66
N LYS A 151 -10.73 6.88 -8.03
CA LYS A 151 -9.51 6.17 -7.59
C LYS A 151 -9.69 5.56 -6.21
N VAL A 152 -8.78 4.66 -5.82
CA VAL A 152 -8.80 4.01 -4.50
C VAL A 152 -8.48 5.02 -3.40
N ASP A 153 -9.23 4.97 -2.31
CA ASP A 153 -8.93 5.64 -1.05
C ASP A 153 -8.20 4.64 -0.14
N LYS A 154 -6.87 4.53 -0.27
CA LYS A 154 -6.09 3.55 0.51
C LYS A 154 -6.21 3.78 2.01
N MET A 155 -6.10 5.05 2.43
CA MET A 155 -6.18 5.44 3.84
C MET A 155 -7.50 5.00 4.48
N ARG A 156 -8.64 5.24 3.83
CA ARG A 156 -9.94 4.74 4.30
C ARG A 156 -10.04 3.22 4.21
N SER A 157 -9.55 2.63 3.12
CA SER A 157 -9.64 1.18 2.92
C SER A 157 -8.88 0.41 4.00
N TYR A 158 -7.68 0.85 4.38
CA TYR A 158 -6.93 0.25 5.48
C TYR A 158 -7.64 0.44 6.83
N LEU A 159 -8.18 1.64 7.09
CA LEU A 159 -8.92 1.94 8.33
C LEU A 159 -10.14 1.02 8.50
N GLU A 160 -11.00 0.99 7.48
CA GLU A 160 -12.25 0.24 7.48
C GLU A 160 -12.00 -1.28 7.40
N SER A 161 -10.85 -1.69 6.86
CA SER A 161 -10.38 -3.09 6.92
C SER A 161 -9.78 -3.46 8.28
N GLY A 162 -9.68 -2.52 9.21
CA GLY A 162 -9.21 -2.77 10.57
C GLY A 162 -7.70 -2.84 10.76
N VAL A 163 -6.93 -2.30 9.81
CA VAL A 163 -5.47 -2.18 9.95
C VAL A 163 -5.14 -1.28 11.16
N PRO A 164 -4.33 -1.76 12.13
CA PRO A 164 -4.04 -0.97 13.33
C PRO A 164 -3.19 0.28 13.07
N GLU A 165 -2.22 0.21 12.16
CA GLU A 165 -1.35 1.34 11.82
C GLU A 165 -1.10 1.49 10.32
N TYR A 166 -1.02 2.74 9.89
CA TYR A 166 -0.76 3.13 8.51
C TYR A 166 0.29 4.25 8.48
N TRP A 167 1.45 3.96 7.90
CA TRP A 167 2.56 4.90 7.80
C TRP A 167 2.80 5.29 6.35
N LEU A 168 3.03 6.58 6.12
CA LEU A 168 3.32 7.16 4.82
C LEU A 168 4.69 7.82 4.88
N LEU A 169 5.60 7.41 4.01
CA LEU A 169 6.95 7.97 3.91
C LEU A 169 7.05 8.82 2.66
N ASN A 170 7.53 10.06 2.78
CA ASN A 170 7.73 10.94 1.63
C ASN A 170 9.22 10.98 1.25
N PRO A 171 9.67 10.27 0.20
CA PRO A 171 11.07 10.25 -0.19
C PRO A 171 11.55 11.60 -0.74
N ALA A 172 10.76 12.25 -1.60
CA ALA A 172 11.14 13.50 -2.26
C ALA A 172 9.99 14.26 -2.94
N VAL A 173 8.73 13.90 -2.69
CA VAL A 173 7.57 14.59 -3.27
C VAL A 173 7.54 16.03 -2.76
N ARG A 174 7.81 16.97 -3.67
CA ARG A 174 7.73 18.42 -3.44
C ARG A 174 6.55 18.97 -4.22
N HIS A 175 5.40 19.05 -3.57
CA HIS A 175 4.20 19.67 -4.13
C HIS A 175 3.51 20.48 -3.06
N SER A 176 2.95 21.64 -3.42
CA SER A 176 2.24 22.55 -2.49
C SER A 176 1.03 21.94 -1.79
N SER A 177 0.60 20.75 -2.20
CA SER A 177 -0.57 20.04 -1.66
C SER A 177 -0.19 18.72 -0.98
N CYS A 178 1.10 18.36 -0.98
CA CYS A 178 1.60 17.28 -0.15
C CYS A 178 1.95 17.87 1.21
N THR A 179 1.24 17.47 2.25
CA THR A 179 1.44 17.97 3.61
C THR A 179 2.62 17.32 4.33
N ILE A 180 3.08 16.17 3.83
CA ILE A 180 4.25 15.48 4.37
C ILE A 180 5.51 16.14 3.79
N PRO A 181 6.44 16.66 4.62
CA PRO A 181 7.67 17.26 4.11
C PRO A 181 8.51 16.21 3.35
N PRO A 182 9.35 16.62 2.39
CA PRO A 182 10.34 15.73 1.80
C PRO A 182 11.21 15.11 2.88
N ARG A 183 11.45 13.80 2.79
CA ARG A 183 12.11 12.98 3.82
C ARG A 183 11.38 13.01 5.17
N GLY A 184 10.07 13.24 5.12
CA GLY A 184 9.19 13.16 6.26
C GLY A 184 8.39 11.86 6.27
N GLY A 185 7.55 11.72 7.27
CA GLY A 185 6.50 10.71 7.29
C GLY A 185 5.25 11.20 8.00
N LEU A 186 4.12 10.58 7.67
CA LEU A 186 2.87 10.67 8.42
C LEU A 186 2.59 9.30 9.01
N PHE A 187 2.52 9.25 10.34
CA PHE A 187 2.42 8.00 11.08
C PHE A 187 1.07 7.97 11.77
N LEU A 188 0.21 7.03 11.40
CA LEU A 188 -1.16 6.98 11.89
C LEU A 188 -1.41 5.67 12.64
N ALA A 189 -2.05 5.78 13.79
CA ALA A 189 -2.64 4.68 14.52
C ALA A 189 -4.16 4.79 14.49
N ARG A 190 -4.84 3.66 14.41
CA ARG A 190 -6.29 3.62 14.53
C ARG A 190 -6.67 4.05 15.96
N ASN A 191 -7.63 4.96 16.06
CA ASN A 191 -8.10 5.46 17.35
C ASN A 191 -8.77 4.36 18.18
N ALA A 192 -8.94 4.60 19.48
CA ALA A 192 -9.52 3.60 20.40
C ALA A 192 -10.96 3.20 20.01
N GLN A 193 -11.71 4.09 19.35
CA GLN A 193 -13.07 3.84 18.87
C GLN A 193 -13.11 3.04 17.57
N GLY A 194 -11.97 2.86 16.89
CA GLY A 194 -11.88 2.19 15.61
C GLY A 194 -12.44 2.97 14.41
N THR A 195 -12.81 4.23 14.58
CA THR A 195 -13.54 5.04 13.58
C THR A 195 -12.66 6.04 12.82
N GLY A 196 -11.39 6.18 13.21
CA GLY A 196 -10.52 7.19 12.65
C GLY A 196 -9.04 6.92 12.86
N TRP A 197 -8.22 7.73 12.19
CA TRP A 197 -6.78 7.78 12.38
C TRP A 197 -6.40 8.86 13.40
N GLU A 198 -5.44 8.54 14.26
CA GLU A 198 -4.74 9.47 15.14
C GLU A 198 -3.26 9.50 14.77
N GLU A 199 -2.69 10.71 14.71
CA GLU A 199 -1.27 10.87 14.44
C GLU A 199 -0.40 10.37 15.61
N ILE A 200 0.59 9.55 15.28
CA ILE A 200 1.67 9.16 16.17
C ILE A 200 2.76 10.22 16.05
N ARG A 201 2.93 11.03 17.11
CA ARG A 201 3.99 12.03 17.14
C ARG A 201 5.35 11.35 17.28
N SER A 202 6.30 11.75 16.45
CA SER A 202 7.70 11.37 16.59
C SER A 202 8.36 12.18 17.71
N GLU A 203 9.22 11.53 18.51
CA GLU A 203 10.11 12.21 19.45
C GLU A 203 11.54 12.13 18.90
N LYS A 204 12.18 13.28 18.63
CA LYS A 204 13.52 13.33 18.02
C LYS A 204 13.62 12.44 16.76
N GLU A 205 12.62 12.53 15.89
CA GLU A 205 12.52 11.76 14.63
C GLU A 205 12.38 10.24 14.81
N ILE A 206 12.23 9.75 16.04
CA ILE A 206 11.94 8.35 16.34
C ILE A 206 10.42 8.19 16.49
N VAL A 207 9.85 7.30 15.68
CA VAL A 207 8.44 6.91 15.75
C VAL A 207 8.33 5.57 16.44
N ARG A 208 7.46 5.48 17.46
CA ARG A 208 7.17 4.22 18.15
C ARG A 208 5.81 3.70 17.74
N SER A 209 5.76 2.46 17.26
CA SER A 209 4.50 1.81 16.95
C SER A 209 3.70 1.57 18.23
N ARG A 210 2.41 1.90 18.20
CA ARG A 210 1.39 1.52 19.18
C ARG A 210 0.89 0.08 18.97
N ALA A 211 0.93 -0.43 17.74
CA ALA A 211 0.45 -1.76 17.36
C ALA A 211 1.52 -2.85 17.45
N ILE A 212 2.81 -2.49 17.35
CA ILE A 212 3.93 -3.43 17.40
C ILE A 212 4.82 -3.09 18.60
N PRO A 213 4.69 -3.80 19.73
CA PRO A 213 5.49 -3.56 20.92
C PRO A 213 7.00 -3.58 20.64
N GLY A 214 7.68 -2.52 21.07
CA GLY A 214 9.13 -2.39 20.96
C GLY A 214 9.63 -1.87 19.60
N LEU A 215 8.78 -1.75 18.57
CA LEU A 215 9.17 -1.16 17.30
C LEU A 215 9.42 0.35 17.47
N ALA A 216 10.65 0.75 17.20
CA ALA A 216 11.09 2.13 17.13
C ALA A 216 11.76 2.37 15.78
N PHE A 217 11.24 3.32 15.01
CA PHE A 217 11.72 3.64 13.67
C PHE A 217 12.39 5.02 13.70
N ASP A 218 13.71 5.05 13.48
CA ASP A 218 14.48 6.28 13.36
C ASP A 218 14.39 6.77 11.90
N LEU A 219 13.53 7.76 11.69
CA LEU A 219 13.25 8.28 10.34
C LEU A 219 14.48 8.95 9.72
N ALA A 220 15.28 9.65 10.53
CA ALA A 220 16.46 10.35 10.05
C ALA A 220 17.62 9.40 9.73
N ALA A 221 17.82 8.34 10.52
CA ALA A 221 18.75 7.28 10.19
C ALA A 221 18.36 6.58 8.88
N TYR A 222 17.09 6.22 8.74
CA TYR A 222 16.58 5.59 7.51
C TYR A 222 16.84 6.44 6.25
N TRP A 223 16.55 7.75 6.30
CA TRP A 223 16.79 8.60 5.14
C TRP A 223 18.25 8.85 4.84
N ARG A 224 19.14 8.87 5.85
CA ARG A 224 20.59 8.93 5.62
C ARG A 224 21.09 7.69 4.90
N GLU A 225 20.62 6.51 5.31
CA GLU A 225 20.97 5.25 4.63
C GLU A 225 20.50 5.24 3.17
N CYS A 226 19.35 5.86 2.87
CA CYS A 226 18.86 6.02 1.50
C CYS A 226 19.69 7.00 0.64
N GLU A 227 20.62 7.78 1.20
CA GLU A 227 21.47 8.72 0.47
C GLU A 227 22.89 8.19 0.19
N GLU A 228 23.32 7.13 0.89
CA GLU A 228 24.69 6.61 0.82
C GLU A 228 24.93 5.64 -0.35
N ASP A 229 23.88 5.28 -1.09
CA ASP A 229 23.88 4.44 -2.32
C ASP A 229 23.50 5.24 -3.59
#